data_AF-A0A364MXG6-F1
#
_entry.id   AF-A0A364MXG6-F1
#
_cell.length_a   1.000
_cell.length_b   1.000
_cell.length_c   1.000
_cell.angle_alpha   90.00
_cell.angle_beta   90.00
_cell.angle_gamma   90.00
#
_symmetry.space_group_name_H-M   'P 1'
#
loop_
_entity.id
_entity.type
_entity.pdbx_description
1 polymer ?
#
loop_
_entity_poly.entity_id
_entity_poly.type
_entity_poly.pdbx_seq_one_letter_code
_entity_poly.pdbx_strand_id
1 'polypeptide(L)'
;MEPPSPLPPPSQSASSSPLADFQRIGHNTFLWTPSSYHANPSPETPLILVFSWNGAALKHIAKYTSTYQALFPHARILLVTSTPATAAAAATSYATASPTAAATKSTPLPKHGKPAIATPSPFAYTF
;
A
#
# COMPACT_ATOMS: atom_id res chain seq x y z
N MET A 1 -23.19 -15.83 -62.94
CA MET A 1 -22.83 -16.40 -61.63
C MET A 1 -21.71 -15.54 -61.07
N GLU A 2 -22.05 -14.62 -60.19
CA GLU A 2 -21.09 -13.77 -59.46
C GLU A 2 -20.43 -14.63 -58.37
N PRO A 3 -19.10 -14.64 -58.21
CA PRO A 3 -18.46 -15.33 -57.09
C PRO A 3 -18.82 -14.62 -55.77
N PRO A 4 -19.00 -15.35 -54.65
CA PRO A 4 -19.31 -14.73 -53.36
C PRO A 4 -18.13 -13.88 -52.89
N SER A 5 -18.40 -12.61 -52.55
CA SER A 5 -17.43 -11.68 -51.98
C SER A 5 -16.71 -12.29 -50.76
N PRO A 6 -15.38 -12.12 -50.62
CA PRO A 6 -14.66 -12.60 -49.46
C PRO A 6 -15.13 -11.86 -48.21
N LEU A 7 -15.46 -12.63 -47.16
CA LEU A 7 -15.82 -12.11 -45.84
C LEU A 7 -14.71 -11.16 -45.33
N PRO A 8 -15.07 -10.03 -44.69
CA PRO A 8 -14.06 -9.19 -44.06
C PRO A 8 -13.29 -10.01 -43.01
N PRO A 9 -11.96 -9.82 -42.87
CA PRO A 9 -11.19 -10.45 -41.80
C PRO A 9 -11.81 -10.07 -40.44
N PRO A 10 -11.79 -10.96 -39.43
CA PRO A 10 -12.27 -10.61 -38.11
C PRO A 10 -11.52 -9.36 -37.64
N SER A 11 -12.25 -8.27 -37.44
CA SER A 11 -11.72 -7.01 -36.97
C SER A 11 -11.07 -7.24 -35.61
N GLN A 12 -9.75 -7.44 -35.58
CA GLN A 12 -8.94 -7.45 -34.35
C GLN A 12 -8.75 -6.02 -33.83
N SER A 13 -9.84 -5.25 -33.80
CA SER A 13 -9.87 -3.83 -33.46
C SER A 13 -10.41 -3.65 -32.05
N ALA A 14 -9.74 -4.25 -31.08
CA ALA A 14 -9.90 -3.86 -29.70
C ALA A 14 -8.55 -4.03 -29.02
N SER A 15 -7.67 -3.06 -29.23
CA SER A 15 -6.69 -2.69 -28.21
C SER A 15 -7.45 -2.14 -27.01
N SER A 16 -8.26 -2.97 -26.35
CA SER A 16 -8.85 -2.62 -25.07
C SER A 16 -7.69 -2.45 -24.11
N SER A 17 -7.51 -1.23 -23.62
CA SER A 17 -6.59 -1.01 -22.53
C SER A 17 -6.95 -2.03 -21.44
N PRO A 18 -6.00 -2.82 -20.92
CA PRO A 18 -6.29 -3.91 -20.00
C PRO A 18 -6.97 -3.47 -18.68
N LEU A 19 -7.09 -2.16 -18.46
CA LEU A 19 -7.81 -1.54 -17.36
C LEU A 19 -8.95 -0.62 -17.83
N ALA A 20 -9.49 -0.78 -19.04
CA ALA A 20 -10.57 0.04 -19.56
C ALA A 20 -11.82 0.00 -18.66
N ASP A 21 -12.06 -1.14 -18.00
CA ASP A 21 -13.21 -1.35 -17.11
C ASP A 21 -13.01 -0.72 -15.72
N PHE A 22 -11.82 -0.21 -15.43
CA PHE A 22 -11.51 0.42 -14.15
C PHE A 22 -11.75 1.92 -14.20
N GLN A 23 -12.57 2.42 -13.28
CA GLN A 23 -12.77 3.84 -13.07
C GLN A 23 -11.60 4.42 -12.24
N ARG A 24 -10.88 5.41 -12.78
CA ARG A 24 -9.87 6.14 -12.00
C ARG A 24 -10.55 7.09 -11.01
N ILE A 25 -10.36 6.85 -9.71
CA ILE A 25 -10.91 7.69 -8.63
C ILE A 25 -9.86 8.61 -7.99
N GLY A 26 -8.57 8.33 -8.20
CA GLY A 26 -7.47 9.09 -7.63
C GLY A 26 -6.19 9.03 -8.47
N HIS A 27 -5.10 9.62 -7.97
CA HIS A 27 -3.84 9.77 -8.71
C HIS A 27 -3.23 8.42 -9.14
N ASN A 28 -3.36 7.39 -8.30
CA ASN A 28 -2.96 6.02 -8.60
C ASN A 28 -3.98 5.02 -8.04
N THR A 29 -5.26 5.40 -8.10
CA THR A 29 -6.32 4.64 -7.46
C THR A 29 -7.43 4.43 -8.46
N PHE A 30 -7.76 3.16 -8.67
CA PHE A 30 -8.70 2.69 -9.66
C PHE A 30 -9.71 1.79 -8.98
N LEU A 31 -10.97 1.92 -9.35
CA LEU A 31 -12.07 1.15 -8.80
C LEU A 31 -12.77 0.41 -9.93
N TRP A 32 -12.88 -0.90 -9.79
CA TRP A 32 -13.76 -1.71 -10.61
C TRP A 32 -15.01 -2.08 -9.81
N THR A 33 -16.17 -1.82 -10.40
CA THR A 33 -17.47 -2.11 -9.81
C THR A 33 -18.26 -2.99 -10.79
N PRO A 34 -18.63 -4.21 -10.42
CA PRO A 34 -19.44 -5.06 -11.28
C PRO A 34 -20.89 -4.58 -11.32
N SER A 35 -21.58 -4.82 -12.43
CA SER A 35 -23.01 -4.49 -12.58
C SER A 35 -23.88 -5.20 -11.53
N SER A 36 -23.47 -6.39 -11.10
CA SER A 36 -24.13 -7.19 -10.07
C SER A 36 -24.10 -6.52 -8.68
N TYR A 37 -23.12 -5.66 -8.41
CA TYR A 37 -23.03 -4.88 -7.17
C TYR A 37 -24.18 -3.86 -7.08
N HIS A 38 -24.56 -3.24 -8.20
CA HIS A 38 -25.65 -2.28 -8.25
C HIS A 38 -27.02 -2.94 -8.07
N ALA A 39 -27.16 -4.22 -8.45
CA ALA A 39 -28.41 -4.95 -8.32
C ALA A 39 -28.75 -5.30 -6.86
N ASN A 40 -27.74 -5.51 -6.01
CA ASN A 40 -27.95 -5.75 -4.58
C ASN A 40 -26.74 -5.28 -3.76
N PRO A 41 -26.68 -4.00 -3.37
CA PRO A 41 -25.62 -3.47 -2.54
C PRO A 41 -25.81 -3.95 -1.08
N SER A 42 -25.48 -5.22 -0.83
CA SER A 42 -25.43 -5.74 0.54
C SER A 42 -24.18 -5.23 1.26
N PRO A 43 -24.27 -4.83 2.54
CA PRO A 43 -23.10 -4.49 3.35
C PRO A 43 -22.11 -5.65 3.52
N GLU A 44 -22.54 -6.90 3.25
CA GLU A 44 -21.66 -8.08 3.27
C GLU A 44 -20.82 -8.24 2.00
N THR A 45 -20.99 -7.39 1.00
CA THR A 45 -20.28 -7.57 -0.27
C THR A 45 -18.78 -7.29 -0.11
N PRO A 46 -17.90 -8.26 -0.42
CA PRO A 46 -16.48 -8.11 -0.17
C PRO A 46 -15.85 -7.02 -1.05
N LEU A 47 -14.89 -6.29 -0.48
CA LEU A 47 -14.01 -5.36 -1.18
C LEU A 47 -12.61 -5.96 -1.28
N ILE A 48 -12.13 -6.17 -2.50
CA ILE A 48 -10.80 -6.70 -2.77
C ILE A 48 -9.84 -5.54 -2.97
N LEU A 49 -8.79 -5.49 -2.16
CA LEU A 49 -7.73 -4.48 -2.26
C LEU A 49 -6.53 -5.08 -3.00
N VAL A 50 -6.15 -4.47 -4.12
CA VAL A 50 -4.99 -4.88 -4.93
C VAL A 50 -3.97 -3.75 -4.91
N PHE A 51 -2.82 -4.00 -4.31
CA PHE A 51 -1.69 -3.07 -4.32
C PHE A 51 -0.67 -3.55 -5.35
N SER A 52 -0.48 -2.80 -6.43
CA SER A 52 0.50 -3.16 -7.44
C SER A 52 1.92 -2.80 -6.96
N TRP A 53 2.85 -3.73 -7.15
CA TRP A 53 4.27 -3.48 -6.89
C TRP A 53 4.83 -2.40 -7.83
N ASN A 54 5.81 -1.62 -7.35
CA ASN A 54 6.50 -0.50 -8.01
C ASN A 54 6.58 -0.59 -9.55
N GLY A 55 5.66 0.04 -10.26
CA GLY A 55 5.65 0.10 -11.71
C GLY A 55 5.27 -1.21 -12.42
N ALA A 56 4.53 -2.10 -11.75
CA ALA A 56 4.03 -3.33 -12.36
C ALA A 56 3.30 -3.03 -13.68
N ALA A 57 3.71 -3.72 -14.75
CA ALA A 57 3.10 -3.52 -16.05
C ALA A 57 1.61 -3.90 -16.01
N LEU A 58 0.77 -3.14 -16.73
CA LEU A 58 -0.68 -3.31 -16.73
C LEU A 58 -1.12 -4.73 -17.09
N LYS A 59 -0.36 -5.44 -17.94
CA LYS A 59 -0.61 -6.85 -18.30
C LYS A 59 -0.61 -7.79 -17.08
N HIS A 60 0.26 -7.54 -16.11
CA HIS A 60 0.34 -8.36 -14.91
C HIS A 60 -0.82 -8.07 -13.98
N ILE A 61 -1.14 -6.79 -13.79
CA ILE A 61 -2.29 -6.35 -13.00
C ILE A 61 -3.57 -6.98 -13.56
N ALA A 62 -3.78 -6.86 -14.88
CA ALA A 62 -4.96 -7.40 -15.55
C ALA A 62 -5.13 -8.90 -15.36
N LYS A 63 -4.04 -9.67 -15.48
CA LYS A 63 -4.08 -11.12 -15.23
C LYS A 63 -4.67 -11.44 -13.85
N TYR A 64 -4.21 -10.76 -12.79
CA TYR A 64 -4.70 -11.01 -11.44
C TYR A 64 -6.10 -10.47 -11.22
N THR A 65 -6.39 -9.24 -11.69
CA THR A 65 -7.71 -8.64 -11.50
C THR A 65 -8.78 -9.44 -12.22
N SER A 66 -8.53 -9.93 -13.44
CA SER A 66 -9.49 -10.78 -14.17
C SER A 66 -9.80 -12.08 -13.44
N THR A 67 -8.80 -12.71 -12.80
CA THR A 67 -9.05 -13.89 -11.95
C THR A 67 -9.94 -13.56 -10.76
N TYR A 68 -9.72 -12.44 -10.09
CA TYR A 68 -10.57 -12.03 -8.96
C TYR A 68 -11.98 -11.62 -9.39
N GLN A 69 -12.14 -10.99 -10.55
CA GLN A 69 -13.44 -10.69 -11.14
C GLN A 69 -14.25 -11.97 -11.39
N ALA A 70 -13.60 -13.04 -11.87
CA ALA A 70 -14.24 -14.33 -12.09
C ALA A 70 -14.58 -15.07 -10.78
N LEU A 71 -13.70 -15.01 -9.78
CA LEU A 71 -13.89 -15.69 -8.50
C LEU A 71 -14.94 -15.00 -7.62
N PHE A 72 -15.01 -13.67 -7.68
CA PHE A 72 -15.91 -12.85 -6.88
C PHE A 72 -16.69 -11.88 -7.77
N PRO A 73 -17.71 -12.36 -8.51
CA PRO A 73 -18.43 -11.54 -9.49
C PRO A 73 -19.26 -10.41 -8.85
N HIS A 74 -19.45 -10.44 -7.53
CA HIS A 74 -20.16 -9.40 -6.77
C HIS A 74 -19.21 -8.43 -6.05
N ALA A 75 -17.93 -8.78 -5.90
CA ALA A 75 -16.97 -7.97 -5.16
C ALA A 75 -16.61 -6.70 -5.94
N ARG A 76 -16.30 -5.62 -5.23
CA ARG A 76 -15.58 -4.49 -5.83
C ARG A 76 -14.08 -4.72 -5.73
N ILE A 77 -13.33 -4.18 -6.67
CA ILE A 77 -11.86 -4.25 -6.66
C ILE A 77 -11.30 -2.83 -6.64
N LEU A 78 -10.60 -2.48 -5.56
CA LEU A 78 -9.83 -1.24 -5.47
C LEU A 78 -8.36 -1.55 -5.79
N LEU A 79 -7.92 -1.08 -6.93
CA LEU A 79 -6.54 -1.18 -7.38
C LEU A 79 -5.79 0.11 -7.03
N VAL A 80 -4.73 -0.02 -6.25
CA VAL A 80 -3.79 1.05 -5.96
C VAL A 80 -2.48 0.75 -6.65
N THR A 81 -2.08 1.60 -7.59
CA THR A 81 -0.80 1.48 -8.27
C THR A 81 0.28 2.27 -7.53
N SER A 82 1.51 1.75 -7.50
CA SER A 82 2.65 2.50 -6.99
C SER A 82 3.65 2.69 -8.12
N THR A 83 4.16 3.90 -8.28
CA THR A 83 5.32 4.16 -9.14
C THR A 83 6.55 4.37 -8.25
N PRO A 84 7.76 4.03 -8.72
CA PRO A 84 8.99 4.30 -7.97
C PRO A 84 9.11 5.76 -7.52
N ALA A 85 8.66 6.71 -8.35
CA ALA A 85 8.62 8.13 -8.02
C ALA A 85 7.71 8.43 -6.80
N THR A 86 6.53 7.79 -6.74
CA THR A 86 5.62 7.96 -5.59
C THR A 86 6.18 7.36 -4.30
N ALA A 87 6.91 6.25 -4.38
CA ALA A 87 7.56 5.65 -3.21
C ALA A 87 8.69 6.54 -2.67
N ALA A 88 9.50 7.12 -3.57
CA ALA A 88 10.59 8.03 -3.19
C ALA A 88 10.06 9.32 -2.53
N ALA A 89 8.99 9.92 -3.07
CA ALA A 89 8.37 11.11 -2.49
C ALA A 89 7.81 10.86 -1.07
N ALA A 90 7.25 9.67 -0.82
CA ALA A 90 6.82 9.28 0.51
C ALA A 90 8.01 9.15 1.49
N ALA A 91 9.10 8.52 1.07
CA ALA A 91 10.32 8.40 1.90
C ALA A 91 10.90 9.76 2.32
N THR A 92 10.92 10.74 1.41
CA THR A 92 11.34 12.12 1.73
C THR A 92 10.38 12.78 2.72
N SER A 93 9.08 12.54 2.60
CA SER A 93 8.06 13.09 3.50
C SER A 93 8.21 12.55 4.93
N TYR A 94 8.52 11.25 5.09
CA TYR A 94 8.84 10.67 6.41
C TYR A 94 10.18 11.15 6.96
N ALA A 95 11.19 11.39 6.10
CA ALA A 95 12.48 11.94 6.51
C ALA A 95 12.39 13.41 6.98
N THR A 96 11.31 14.12 6.65
CA THR A 96 11.08 15.51 7.05
C THR A 96 10.30 15.62 8.38
N ALA A 97 9.94 14.50 9.00
CA ALA A 97 9.49 14.45 10.40
C ALA A 97 10.70 14.68 11.34
N SER A 98 11.12 15.94 11.43
CA SER A 98 11.93 16.61 12.45
C SER A 98 12.92 15.75 13.28
N PRO A 99 14.25 15.94 13.14
CA PRO A 99 15.23 15.45 14.10
C PRO A 99 15.26 16.38 15.33
N THR A 100 14.17 16.49 16.09
CA THR A 100 14.19 17.22 17.38
C THR A 100 14.59 16.27 18.52
N ALA A 101 15.61 15.43 18.30
CA ALA A 101 16.13 14.49 19.30
C ALA A 101 17.67 14.56 19.44
N ALA A 102 18.30 15.64 18.99
CA ALA A 102 19.75 15.81 19.07
C ALA A 102 20.13 17.16 19.69
N ALA A 103 19.76 17.40 20.95
CA ALA A 103 20.31 18.52 21.72
C ALA A 103 20.26 18.30 23.25
N THR A 104 20.65 17.14 23.76
CA THR A 104 21.03 17.02 25.18
C THR A 104 22.54 17.19 25.27
N LYS A 105 22.98 18.44 25.47
CA LYS A 105 24.38 18.77 25.75
C LYS A 105 24.85 17.97 26.96
N SER A 106 25.97 17.28 26.77
CA SER A 106 26.78 16.67 27.82
C SER A 106 27.09 17.67 28.95
N THR A 107 26.53 17.45 30.13
CA THR A 107 27.00 18.07 31.37
C THR A 107 28.19 17.25 31.88
N PRO A 108 29.39 17.84 32.09
CA PRO A 108 30.51 17.10 32.66
C PRO A 108 30.26 16.82 34.15
N LEU A 109 30.46 15.56 34.56
CA LEU A 109 30.49 15.13 35.96
C LEU A 109 31.61 15.85 36.74
N PRO A 110 31.36 16.35 37.97
CA PRO A 110 32.43 16.86 38.82
C PRO A 110 33.34 15.73 39.32
N LYS A 111 34.65 15.98 39.26
CA LYS A 111 35.73 15.06 39.68
C LYS A 111 35.82 14.92 41.20
N HIS A 112 36.30 13.75 41.62
CA HIS A 112 36.40 13.20 42.98
C HIS A 112 36.84 14.15 44.11
N GLY A 113 36.13 14.06 45.25
CA GLY A 113 36.59 14.46 46.58
C GLY A 113 36.38 13.32 47.59
N LYS A 114 37.44 13.00 48.33
CA LYS A 114 37.71 11.84 49.22
C LYS A 114 36.55 11.24 50.05
N PRO A 115 36.57 9.92 50.33
CA PRO A 115 35.60 9.28 51.23
C PRO A 115 35.89 9.64 52.69
N ALA A 116 34.89 10.19 53.38
CA ALA A 116 34.92 10.35 54.84
C ALA A 116 34.47 9.03 55.49
N ILE A 117 35.33 8.51 56.38
CA ILE A 117 35.11 7.38 57.26
C ILE A 117 33.79 7.55 58.04
N ALA A 118 32.91 6.57 57.92
CA ALA A 118 31.74 6.42 58.78
C ALA A 118 31.93 5.18 59.66
N THR A 119 32.06 5.43 60.97
CA THR A 119 32.12 4.45 62.05
C THR A 119 30.89 3.54 62.04
N PRO A 120 31.03 2.21 62.22
CA PRO A 120 29.85 1.34 62.32
C PRO A 120 29.26 1.40 63.74
N SER A 121 27.96 1.71 63.83
CA SER A 121 27.15 1.47 65.04
C SER A 121 26.39 0.14 64.87
N PRO A 122 26.34 -0.73 65.89
CA PRO A 122 25.84 -2.09 65.75
C PRO A 122 24.31 -2.12 65.86
N PHE A 123 23.62 -2.61 64.82
CA PHE A 123 22.25 -3.09 64.96
C PHE A 123 22.27 -4.60 65.16
N ALA A 124 22.00 -5.01 66.40
CA ALA A 124 21.45 -6.32 66.69
C ALA A 124 19.96 -6.29 66.32
N TYR A 125 19.50 -7.20 65.46
CA TYR A 125 18.60 -8.29 65.85
C TYR A 125 18.31 -9.21 64.65
N THR A 126 18.41 -10.51 64.92
CA THR A 126 17.98 -11.64 64.08
C THR A 126 16.46 -11.84 64.23
N PHE A 127 15.87 -12.56 63.26
CA PHE A 127 14.49 -13.08 63.21
C PHE A 127 13.87 -13.50 64.55
#